data_AF-A0A372ZR53-F1
#
_entry.id   AF-A0A372ZR53-F1
#
_cell.length_a   1.000
_cell.length_b   1.000
_cell.length_c   1.000
_cell.angle_alpha   90.00
_cell.angle_beta   90.00
_cell.angle_gamma   90.00
#
_symmetry.space_group_name_H-M   'P 1'
#
loop_
_entity.id
_entity.type
_entity.pdbx_description
1 polymer ?
#
loop_
_entity_poly.entity_id
_entity_poly.type
_entity_poly.pdbx_seq_one_letter_code
_entity_poly.pdbx_strand_id
1 'polypeptide(L)' 'MTWRPALSGYARLRHCPVRNSTLLVVPERIVVLSAEAAAIVGLCDGTRTVPEITTEFPAEGADDVVVFLDDLKERGWLR' A
#
# COMPACT_ATOMS: atom_id res chain seq x y z
N MET A 1 -7.13 -3.66 -17.28
CA MET A 1 -6.04 -2.84 -16.73
C MET A 1 -5.33 -3.64 -15.65
N THR A 2 -4.21 -4.28 -15.97
CA THR A 2 -3.44 -5.08 -15.00
C THR A 2 -2.27 -4.26 -14.49
N TRP A 3 -2.56 -3.21 -13.72
CA TRP A 3 -1.52 -2.45 -13.02
C TRP A 3 -0.93 -3.32 -11.89
N ARG A 4 0.39 -3.27 -11.74
CA ARG A 4 1.15 -4.02 -10.73
C ARG A 4 1.80 -3.02 -9.78
N PRO A 5 1.15 -2.69 -8.66
CA PRO A 5 1.66 -1.67 -7.76
C PRO A 5 2.99 -2.13 -7.14
N ALA A 6 3.99 -1.27 -7.23
CA ALA A 6 5.25 -1.41 -6.52
C ALA A 6 5.53 -0.14 -5.73
N LEU A 7 6.15 -0.27 -4.55
CA LEU A 7 6.66 0.89 -3.83
C LEU A 7 7.65 1.69 -4.69
N SER A 8 7.45 3.00 -4.74
CA SER A 8 8.39 3.92 -5.39
C SER A 8 9.78 3.83 -4.77
N GLY A 9 10.82 4.09 -5.56
CA GLY A 9 12.21 3.94 -5.13
C GLY A 9 12.60 4.74 -3.89
N TYR A 10 11.86 5.82 -3.58
CA TYR A 10 12.02 6.67 -2.40
C TYR A 10 11.02 6.38 -1.27
N ALA A 11 10.02 5.53 -1.50
CA ALA A 11 9.06 5.11 -0.48
C ALA A 11 9.58 3.85 0.23
N ARG A 12 9.46 3.80 1.55
CA ARG A 12 9.90 2.66 2.37
C ARG A 12 8.89 2.35 3.46
N LEU A 13 8.53 1.07 3.58
CA LEU A 13 7.82 0.57 4.76
C LEU A 13 8.80 0.38 5.92
N ARG A 14 8.40 0.80 7.11
CA ARG A 14 9.18 0.65 8.34
C ARG A 14 8.29 0.34 9.52
N HIS A 15 8.62 -0.69 10.28
CA HIS A 15 7.91 -0.99 11.52
C HIS A 15 8.41 -0.11 12.67
N CYS A 16 7.48 0.47 13.42
CA CYS A 16 7.74 1.26 14.62
C CYS A 16 7.38 0.42 15.87
N PRO A 17 8.37 -0.13 16.60
CA PRO A 17 8.10 -1.01 17.73
C PRO A 17 7.45 -0.29 18.92
N VAL A 18 7.72 1.01 19.09
CA VAL A 18 7.17 1.81 20.20
C VAL A 18 5.65 1.98 20.10
N ARG A 19 5.13 2.09 18.87
CA ARG A 19 3.69 2.22 18.59
C ARG A 19 3.07 0.94 18.04
N ASN A 20 3.86 -0.11 17.89
CA ASN A 20 3.49 -1.35 17.19
C ASN A 20 2.73 -1.08 15.88
N SER A 21 3.22 -0.14 15.08
CA SER A 21 2.55 0.33 13.85
C SER A 21 3.51 0.30 12.67
N THR A 22 2.98 0.09 11.48
CA THR A 22 3.76 0.19 10.24
C THR A 22 3.71 1.62 9.73
N LEU A 23 4.87 2.15 9.35
CA LEU A 23 5.03 3.48 8.82
C LEU A 23 5.39 3.39 7.33
N LEU A 24 4.78 4.25 6.53
CA LEU A 24 5.24 4.53 5.18
C LEU A 24 6.05 5.83 5.22
N VAL A 25 7.34 5.69 4.97
CA VAL A 25 8.30 6.80 4.96
C VAL A 25 8.51 7.23 3.52
N VAL A 26 8.16 8.48 3.23
CA VAL A 26 8.41 9.14 1.95
C VAL A 26 9.19 10.44 2.21
N PRO A 27 9.83 11.04 1.19
CA PRO A 27 10.65 12.25 1.38
C PRO A 27 9.90 13.41 2.03
N GLU A 28 8.63 13.60 1.65
CA GLU A 28 7.81 14.71 2.13
C GLU A 28 7.28 14.50 3.55
N ARG A 29 7.04 13.25 3.98
CA ARG A 29 6.38 12.96 5.25
C ARG A 29 6.51 11.51 5.69
N ILE A 30 6.14 11.27 6.96
CA ILE A 30 5.90 9.93 7.50
C ILE A 30 4.40 9.73 7.64
N VAL A 31 3.89 8.61 7.13
CA VAL A 31 2.49 8.20 7.24
C VAL A 31 2.42 6.99 8.16
N VAL A 32 1.54 7.04 9.17
CA VAL A 32 1.24 5.89 10.00
C VAL A 32 0.14 5.09 9.30
N LEU A 33 0.44 3.85 8.94
CA LEU A 33 -0.53 2.95 8.32
C LEU A 33 -1.31 2.20 9.40
N SER A 34 -2.60 1.96 9.13
CA SER A 34 -3.36 0.95 9.87
C SER A 34 -2.81 -0.44 9.56
N ALA A 35 -3.26 -1.46 10.31
CA ALA A 35 -2.88 -2.84 10.06
C ALA A 35 -3.30 -3.29 8.65
N GLU A 36 -4.52 -2.93 8.21
CA GLU A 36 -4.98 -3.27 6.86
C GLU A 36 -4.19 -2.55 5.78
N ALA A 37 -3.98 -1.23 5.91
CA ALA A 37 -3.21 -0.46 4.94
C ALA A 37 -1.76 -0.97 4.83
N ALA A 38 -1.15 -1.35 5.95
CA ALA A 38 0.17 -1.96 5.97
C ALA A 38 0.21 -3.31 5.25
N ALA A 39 -0.81 -4.14 5.40
CA ALA A 39 -0.93 -5.40 4.68
C ALA A 39 -1.06 -5.17 3.17
N ILE A 40 -1.92 -4.23 2.74
CA ILE A 40 -2.10 -3.88 1.33
C ILE A 40 -0.79 -3.38 0.71
N VAL A 41 -0.12 -2.41 1.34
CA VAL A 41 1.15 -1.86 0.82
C VAL A 41 2.26 -2.92 0.86
N GLY A 42 2.23 -3.83 1.83
CA GLY A 42 3.16 -4.98 1.90
C GLY A 42 2.99 -5.98 0.76
N LEU A 43 1.82 -6.06 0.13
CA LEU A 43 1.57 -6.88 -1.05
C LEU A 43 2.02 -6.22 -2.36
N CYS A 44 2.28 -4.91 -2.35
CA CYS A 44 2.69 -4.09 -3.49
C CYS A 44 4.19 -4.25 -3.81
N ASP A 45 4.56 -5.41 -4.34
CA ASP A 45 5.94 -5.77 -4.69
C ASP A 45 6.24 -5.61 -6.20
N GLY A 46 5.26 -5.16 -7.00
CA GLY A 46 5.37 -5.05 -8.47
C GLY A 46 5.19 -6.36 -9.24
N THR A 47 4.97 -7.47 -8.53
CA THR A 47 4.69 -8.79 -9.11
C THR A 47 3.19 -9.06 -9.22
N ARG A 48 2.44 -8.78 -8.14
CA ARG A 48 0.99 -8.94 -8.05
C ARG A 48 0.26 -7.81 -8.77
N THR A 49 -0.86 -8.15 -9.40
CA THR A 49 -1.79 -7.18 -9.97
C THR A 49 -2.83 -6.73 -8.94
N VAL A 50 -3.44 -5.55 -9.15
CA VAL A 50 -4.54 -5.06 -8.30
C VAL A 50 -5.61 -6.13 -8.01
N PRO A 51 -6.18 -6.86 -9.00
CA PRO A 51 -7.18 -7.89 -8.72
C PRO A 51 -6.65 -9.06 -7.86
N GLU A 52 -5.37 -9.41 -7.98
CA GLU A 52 -4.72 -10.41 -7.12
C GLU A 52 -4.49 -9.90 -5.70
N ILE A 53 -4.38 -8.58 -5.50
CA ILE A 53 -4.30 -8.00 -4.16
C ILE A 53 -5.69 -7.95 -3.54
N THR A 54 -6.71 -7.54 -4.29
CA THR A 54 -8.09 -7.44 -3.78
C THR A 54 -8.69 -8.79 -3.39
N THR A 55 -8.25 -9.90 -4.00
CA THR A 55 -8.74 -11.24 -3.63
C THR A 55 -8.28 -11.72 -2.25
N GLU A 56 -7.24 -11.09 -1.69
CA GLU A 56 -6.74 -11.39 -0.34
C GLU A 56 -7.61 -10.71 0.74
N PHE A 57 -8.53 -9.84 0.34
CA PHE A 57 -9.43 -9.09 1.20
C PHE A 57 -10.88 -9.51 0.93
N PRO A 58 -11.78 -9.37 1.94
CA PRO A 58 -13.20 -9.62 1.73
C PRO A 58 -13.77 -8.75 0.60
N ALA A 59 -14.69 -9.31 -0.18
CA ALA A 59 -15.26 -8.64 -1.35
C ALA A 59 -15.89 -7.28 -1.04
N GLU A 60 -16.40 -7.10 0.18
CA GLU A 60 -16.98 -5.84 0.66
C GLU A 60 -15.98 -4.68 0.71
N GLY A 61 -14.68 -4.97 0.87
CA GLY A 61 -13.61 -3.96 0.90
C GLY A 61 -12.73 -3.94 -0.35
N ALA A 62 -13.05 -4.72 -1.38
CA ALA A 62 -12.24 -4.81 -2.59
C ALA A 62 -12.16 -3.45 -3.31
N ASP A 63 -13.28 -2.74 -3.42
CA ASP A 63 -13.34 -1.39 -4.00
C ASP A 63 -12.52 -0.38 -3.19
N ASP A 64 -12.57 -0.44 -1.85
CA ASP A 64 -11.76 0.42 -0.98
C ASP A 64 -10.25 0.19 -1.19
N VAL A 65 -9.83 -1.07 -1.38
CA VAL A 65 -8.43 -1.39 -1.70
C VAL A 65 -8.03 -0.76 -3.04
N VAL A 66 -8.89 -0.82 -4.06
CA VAL A 66 -8.60 -0.21 -5.37
C VAL A 66 -8.47 1.30 -5.24
N VAL A 67 -9.42 1.96 -4.56
CA VAL A 67 -9.40 3.41 -4.33
C VAL A 67 -8.16 3.82 -3.55
N PHE A 68 -7.80 3.06 -2.51
CA PHE A 68 -6.60 3.30 -1.72
C PHE A 68 -5.32 3.21 -2.56
N LEU A 69 -5.20 2.17 -3.39
CA LEU A 69 -4.03 2.02 -4.27
C LEU A 69 -3.94 3.15 -5.31
N ASP A 70 -5.06 3.65 -5.80
CA ASP A 70 -5.09 4.77 -6.74
C ASP A 70 -4.67 6.09 -6.07
N ASP A 71 -5.15 6.42 -4.86
CA ASP A 71 -4.69 7.60 -4.10
C ASP A 71 -3.16 7.55 -3.86
N LEU A 72 -2.63 6.37 -3.51
CA LEU A 72 -1.20 6.18 -3.33
C LEU A 72 -0.39 6.38 -4.63
N LYS A 73 -0.99 6.03 -5.78
CA LYS A 73 -0.40 6.23 -7.09
C LYS A 73 -0.44 7.69 -7.52
N GLU A 74 -1.55 8.39 -7.29
CA GLU A 74 -1.67 9.83 -7.56
C GLU A 74 -0.65 10.65 -6.75
N ARG A 75 -0.37 10.21 -5.52
CA ARG A 75 0.69 10.77 -4.67
C ARG A 75 2.11 10.37 -5.11
N GLY A 76 2.26 9.46 -6.07
CA GLY A 76 3.53 8.94 -6.55
C GLY A 76 4.23 7.94 -5.62
N TRP A 77 3.58 7.51 -4.52
CA TRP A 77 4.18 6.58 -3.56
C TRP A 77 4.23 5.15 -4.09
N LEU A 78 3.33 4.83 -5.03
CA LEU A 78 3.33 3.60 -5.82
C LEU A 78 3.59 3.90 -7.29
N ARG A 79 4.18 2.93 -7.98
CA ARG A 79 4.40 2.90 -9.43
C ARG A 79 3.78 1.66 -10.05
#